data_AF-A0A835WIT2-F1
#
_entry.id   AF-A0A835WIT2-F1
#
_cell.length_a   1.000
_cell.length_b   1.000
_cell.length_c   1.000
_cell.angle_alpha   90.00
_cell.angle_beta   90.00
_cell.angle_gamma   90.00
#
_symmetry.space_group_name_H-M   'P 1'
#
loop_
_entity.id
_entity.type
_entity.pdbx_description
1 polymer ?
#
loop_
_entity_poly.entity_id
_entity_poly.type
_entity_poly.pdbx_seq_one_letter_code
_entity_poly.pdbx_strand_id
1 'polypeptide(L)'
;MFLRRQASAHQRAGRAGRTQPGKCFRLYTESSFKKDLQEQTYPEILRSNLGSVVLQLKKLGIDDLVHFDFMDPPAPETLMRALELLNYLGAMDDDGNLTPVGNIMSEFPLDPQLAKMLVASPEFRCCCGCVARACVLQQGAALRVGQAPQARARQAPRRAIGPRRVRHVR
;
A
#
# COMPACT_ATOMS: atom_id res chain seq x y z
N MET A 1 10.20 -14.33 -5.34
CA MET A 1 11.35 -13.40 -5.39
C MET A 1 12.23 -13.93 -6.53
N PHE A 2 12.52 -13.31 -7.67
CA PHE A 2 12.46 -11.92 -8.12
C PHE A 2 12.69 -11.90 -9.66
N LEU A 3 11.78 -12.44 -10.50
CA LEU A 3 11.85 -12.19 -11.95
C LEU A 3 11.37 -10.76 -12.21
N ARG A 4 12.25 -9.80 -11.90
CA ARG A 4 12.08 -8.41 -12.28
C ARG A 4 12.41 -8.33 -13.77
N ARG A 5 11.34 -8.17 -14.54
CA ARG A 5 11.18 -7.68 -15.92
C ARG A 5 12.43 -7.12 -16.60
N GLN A 6 12.50 -7.25 -17.92
CA GLN A 6 13.70 -6.91 -18.70
C GLN A 6 14.16 -5.47 -18.46
N ALA A 7 13.24 -4.51 -18.35
CA ALA A 7 13.54 -3.11 -18.05
C ALA A 7 14.33 -2.93 -16.73
N SER A 8 13.99 -3.68 -15.67
CA SER A 8 14.72 -3.59 -14.40
C SER A 8 16.10 -4.20 -14.47
N ALA A 9 16.28 -5.27 -15.26
CA ALA A 9 17.60 -5.85 -15.49
C ALA A 9 18.51 -4.88 -16.24
N HIS A 10 17.96 -4.18 -17.24
CA HIS A 10 18.66 -3.11 -17.95
C HIS A 10 19.05 -1.96 -17.02
N GLN A 11 18.14 -1.52 -16.14
CA GLN A 11 18.42 -0.48 -15.14
C GLN A 11 19.56 -0.87 -14.18
N ARG A 12 19.65 -2.15 -13.79
CA ARG A 12 20.74 -2.67 -12.95
C ARG A 12 22.07 -2.71 -13.71
N ALA A 13 22.07 -3.11 -14.98
CA ALA A 13 23.26 -3.09 -15.82
C ALA A 13 23.82 -1.66 -15.97
N GLY A 14 22.94 -0.66 -16.15
CA GLY A 14 23.33 0.75 -16.24
C GLY A 14 24.00 1.30 -14.97
N ARG A 15 23.76 0.72 -13.78
CA ARG A 15 24.39 1.17 -12.53
C ARG A 15 25.88 0.84 -12.45
N ALA A 16 26.34 -0.20 -13.15
CA ALA A 16 27.73 -0.63 -13.11
C ALA A 16 28.67 0.25 -13.95
N GLY A 17 28.13 1.01 -14.91
CA GLY A 17 28.91 1.80 -15.89
C GLY A 17 29.04 3.29 -15.59
N ARG A 18 28.85 3.73 -14.33
CA ARG A 18 28.79 5.17 -14.00
C ARG A 18 30.14 5.88 -14.02
N THR A 19 31.22 5.19 -13.65
CA THR A 19 32.55 5.80 -13.45
C THR A 19 33.60 5.19 -14.35
N GLN A 20 33.45 3.90 -14.68
CA GLN A 20 34.37 3.13 -15.50
C GLN A 20 33.58 1.96 -16.13
N PRO A 21 34.08 1.32 -17.21
CA PRO A 21 33.44 0.16 -17.78
C PRO A 21 33.26 -0.95 -16.73
N GLY A 22 32.01 -1.20 -16.35
CA GLY A 22 31.61 -2.21 -15.37
C GLY A 22 30.95 -3.43 -16.01
N LYS A 23 30.98 -4.57 -15.31
CA LYS A 23 30.32 -5.81 -15.71
C LYS A 23 29.11 -6.08 -14.81
N CYS A 24 28.01 -6.56 -15.38
CA CYS A 24 26.81 -6.94 -14.64
C CYS A 24 26.51 -8.42 -14.88
N PHE A 25 26.60 -9.24 -13.83
CA PHE A 25 26.29 -10.67 -13.89
C PHE A 25 24.80 -10.90 -13.62
N ARG A 26 24.13 -11.59 -14.54
CA ARG A 26 22.72 -11.97 -14.44
C ARG A 26 22.64 -13.43 -14.00
N LEU A 27 21.95 -13.72 -12.90
CA LEU A 27 21.83 -15.07 -12.32
C LEU A 27 20.68 -15.89 -12.96
N TYR A 28 20.40 -15.69 -14.24
CA TYR A 28 19.34 -16.39 -14.98
C TYR A 28 19.80 -16.68 -16.41
N THR A 29 19.19 -17.69 -17.04
CA THR A 29 19.53 -18.13 -18.40
C THR A 29 19.05 -17.13 -19.45
N GLU A 30 19.71 -17.11 -20.63
CA GLU A 30 19.30 -16.24 -21.74
C GLU A 30 17.92 -16.63 -22.30
N SER A 31 17.61 -17.93 -22.31
CA SER A 31 16.29 -18.45 -22.69
C SER A 31 15.19 -17.90 -21.78
N SER A 32 15.41 -17.86 -20.47
CA SER A 32 14.45 -17.28 -19.52
C SER A 32 14.36 -15.76 -19.61
N PHE A 33 15.44 -15.07 -20.00
CA PHE A 33 15.37 -13.62 -20.24
C PHE A 33 14.44 -13.25 -21.41
N LYS A 34 14.46 -14.04 -22.49
CA LYS A 34 13.67 -13.76 -23.70
C LYS A 34 12.24 -14.31 -23.63
N LYS A 35 12.03 -15.47 -23.00
CA LYS A 35 10.72 -16.16 -22.98
C LYS A 35 9.89 -15.89 -21.72
N ASP A 36 10.53 -15.82 -20.56
CA ASP A 36 9.83 -15.83 -19.27
C ASP A 36 9.70 -14.43 -18.66
N LEU A 37 10.57 -13.47 -19.03
CA LEU A 37 10.52 -12.10 -18.53
C LEU A 37 9.64 -11.21 -19.40
N GLN A 38 8.60 -10.65 -18.78
CA GLN A 38 7.88 -9.50 -19.33
C GLN A 38 8.83 -8.31 -19.54
N GLU A 39 8.61 -7.54 -20.61
CA GLU A 39 9.45 -6.38 -20.94
C GLU A 39 9.24 -5.22 -19.96
N GLN A 40 7.98 -4.87 -19.69
CA GLN A 40 7.59 -3.74 -18.84
C GLN A 40 6.61 -4.09 -17.73
N THR A 41 6.64 -3.27 -16.68
CA THR A 41 5.77 -3.40 -15.52
C THR A 41 4.39 -2.88 -15.85
N TYR A 42 3.36 -3.70 -15.59
CA TYR A 42 1.99 -3.19 -15.56
C TYR A 42 1.93 -1.97 -14.62
N PRO A 43 1.32 -0.87 -15.08
CA PRO A 43 1.30 0.38 -14.35
C PRO A 43 0.60 0.17 -12.99
N GLU A 44 1.04 0.92 -11.98
CA GLU A 44 0.57 0.72 -10.61
C GLU A 44 -0.91 1.04 -10.42
N ILE A 45 -1.45 1.94 -11.26
CA ILE A 45 -2.88 2.28 -11.30
C ILE A 45 -3.77 1.07 -11.60
N LEU A 46 -3.27 0.08 -12.34
CA LEU A 46 -4.00 -1.15 -12.65
C LEU A 46 -3.85 -2.25 -11.59
N ARG A 47 -2.97 -2.07 -10.59
CA ARG A 47 -2.64 -3.10 -9.60
C ARG A 47 -2.99 -2.75 -8.17
N SER A 48 -3.14 -1.47 -7.87
CA SER A 48 -3.32 -0.95 -6.51
C SER A 48 -4.75 -0.48 -6.28
N ASN A 49 -5.15 -0.38 -5.01
CA ASN A 49 -6.43 0.21 -4.63
C ASN A 49 -6.43 1.71 -4.99
N LEU A 50 -7.47 2.16 -5.70
CA LEU A 50 -7.62 3.54 -6.14
C LEU A 50 -8.24 4.45 -5.08
N GLY A 51 -8.64 3.94 -3.92
CA GLY A 51 -9.34 4.73 -2.90
C GLY A 51 -8.61 6.00 -2.46
N SER A 52 -7.29 5.95 -2.29
CA SER A 52 -6.51 7.14 -1.92
C SER A 52 -6.40 8.16 -3.06
N VAL A 53 -6.27 7.69 -4.31
CA VAL A 53 -6.21 8.54 -5.51
C VAL A 53 -7.56 9.22 -5.74
N VAL A 54 -8.66 8.48 -5.65
CA VAL A 54 -10.02 9.03 -5.81
C VAL A 54 -10.31 10.10 -4.76
N LEU A 55 -9.90 9.89 -3.51
CA LEU A 55 -10.05 10.87 -2.45
C LEU A 55 -9.26 12.17 -2.73
N GLN A 56 -8.05 12.05 -3.28
CA GLN A 56 -7.23 13.20 -3.69
C GLN A 56 -7.82 13.94 -4.89
N LEU A 57 -8.31 13.22 -5.89
CA LEU A 57 -8.97 13.81 -7.07
C LEU A 57 -10.21 14.59 -6.66
N LYS A 58 -11.03 14.04 -5.74
CA LYS A 58 -12.19 14.73 -5.18
C LYS A 58 -11.82 15.97 -4.39
N LYS A 59 -10.71 15.93 -3.63
CA LYS A 59 -10.20 17.11 -2.92
C LYS A 59 -9.74 18.24 -3.87
N LEU A 60 -9.28 17.88 -5.08
CA LEU A 60 -8.93 18.83 -6.14
C LEU A 60 -10.15 19.42 -6.87
N GLY A 61 -11.37 18.97 -6.56
CA GLY A 61 -12.60 19.42 -7.21
C GLY A 61 -12.85 18.76 -8.57
N ILE A 62 -12.22 17.60 -8.82
CA ILE A 62 -12.47 16.80 -10.03
C ILE A 62 -13.57 15.79 -9.69
N ASP A 63 -14.79 16.11 -10.11
CA ASP A 63 -15.96 15.27 -9.86
C ASP A 63 -16.22 14.24 -10.96
N ASP A 64 -15.82 14.55 -12.19
CA ASP A 64 -15.98 13.66 -13.34
C ASP A 64 -14.78 12.72 -13.46
N LEU A 65 -14.85 11.60 -12.75
CA LEU A 65 -13.85 10.53 -12.82
C LEU A 65 -14.00 9.66 -14.08
N VAL A 66 -15.11 9.77 -14.81
CA VAL A 66 -15.40 8.94 -15.99
C VAL A 66 -14.78 9.57 -17.25
N HIS A 67 -14.83 10.89 -17.37
CA HIS A 67 -14.20 11.63 -18.48
C HIS A 67 -12.82 12.19 -18.13
N PHE A 68 -12.22 11.77 -17.01
CA PHE A 68 -10.87 12.18 -16.67
C PHE A 68 -9.86 11.46 -17.57
N ASP A 69 -8.99 12.23 -18.24
CA ASP A 69 -7.94 11.71 -19.13
C ASP A 69 -6.81 11.04 -18.32
N PHE A 70 -7.05 9.80 -17.88
CA PHE A 70 -6.00 8.97 -17.30
C PHE A 70 -5.01 8.53 -18.39
N MET A 71 -3.71 8.57 -18.09
CA MET A 71 -2.65 8.07 -18.98
C MET A 71 -2.85 6.59 -19.34
N ASP A 72 -3.28 5.80 -18.36
CA ASP A 72 -3.75 4.43 -18.52
C ASP A 72 -5.07 4.32 -17.73
N PRO A 73 -6.25 4.26 -18.39
CA PRO A 73 -7.52 4.25 -17.69
C PRO A 73 -7.69 2.97 -16.86
N PRO A 74 -8.03 3.08 -15.56
CA PRO A 74 -8.35 1.91 -14.76
C PRO A 74 -9.67 1.27 -15.21
N ALA A 75 -9.86 -0.01 -14.92
CA ALA A 75 -11.12 -0.68 -15.18
C ALA A 75 -12.26 -0.01 -14.38
N PRO A 76 -13.44 0.23 -14.98
CA PRO A 76 -14.56 0.92 -14.32
C PRO A 76 -14.99 0.22 -13.03
N GLU A 77 -14.92 -1.12 -13.01
CA GLU A 77 -15.21 -1.93 -11.81
C GLU A 77 -14.29 -1.58 -10.62
N THR A 78 -13.02 -1.27 -10.88
CA THR A 78 -12.06 -0.91 -9.82
C THR A 78 -12.36 0.48 -9.26
N LEU A 79 -12.81 1.40 -10.12
CA LEU A 79 -13.23 2.73 -9.72
C LEU A 79 -14.51 2.67 -8.88
N MET A 80 -15.51 1.91 -9.32
CA MET A 80 -16.75 1.68 -8.56
C MET A 80 -16.45 1.11 -7.18
N ARG A 81 -15.61 0.08 -7.10
CA ARG A 81 -15.22 -0.54 -5.83
C ARG A 81 -14.51 0.43 -4.89
N ALA A 82 -13.70 1.35 -5.43
CA ALA A 82 -13.04 2.38 -4.65
C ALA A 82 -14.05 3.43 -4.11
N LEU A 83 -15.03 3.83 -4.92
CA LEU A 83 -16.11 4.73 -4.52
C LEU A 83 -16.99 4.11 -3.43
N GLU A 84 -17.40 2.85 -3.62
CA GLU A 84 -18.16 2.08 -2.61
C GLU A 84 -17.41 1.99 -1.28
N LEU A 85 -16.11 1.70 -1.33
CA LEU A 85 -15.26 1.63 -0.14
C LEU A 85 -15.22 2.98 0.60
N LEU A 86 -15.11 4.09 -0.12
CA LEU A 86 -15.07 5.43 0.46
C LEU A 86 -16.43 5.82 1.05
N ASN A 87 -17.54 5.45 0.42
CA ASN A 87 -18.88 5.63 0.98
C ASN A 87 -19.03 4.81 2.28
N TYR A 88 -18.60 3.54 2.28
CA TYR A 88 -18.65 2.67 3.46
C TYR A 88 -17.84 3.20 4.66
N LEU A 89 -16.75 3.94 4.39
CA LEU A 89 -15.94 4.59 5.43
C LEU A 89 -16.52 5.93 5.90
N GLY A 90 -17.56 6.43 5.25
CA GLY A 90 -18.16 7.75 5.49
C GLY A 90 -17.28 8.91 5.03
N ALA A 91 -16.38 8.66 4.05
CA ALA A 91 -15.53 9.69 3.47
C ALA A 91 -16.26 10.48 2.35
N MET A 92 -17.24 9.85 1.70
CA MET A 92 -18.10 10.49 0.70
C MET A 92 -19.57 10.26 1.06
N ASP A 93 -20.42 11.11 0.51
CA ASP A 93 -21.88 10.98 0.57
C ASP A 93 -22.40 10.19 -0.64
N ASP A 94 -23.69 9.79 -0.60
CA ASP A 94 -24.35 9.06 -1.70
C ASP A 94 -24.41 9.89 -3.00
N ASP A 95 -24.39 11.22 -2.89
CA ASP A 95 -24.28 12.17 -4.01
C ASP A 95 -22.85 12.29 -4.58
N GLY A 96 -21.86 11.59 -4.00
CA GLY A 96 -20.47 11.64 -4.45
C GLY A 96 -19.69 12.88 -4.00
N ASN A 97 -20.22 13.61 -3.01
CA ASN A 97 -19.59 14.77 -2.40
C ASN A 97 -18.70 14.37 -1.22
N LEU A 98 -17.64 15.16 -0.95
CA LEU A 98 -16.70 14.89 0.14
C LEU A 98 -17.28 15.33 1.50
N THR A 99 -17.34 14.42 2.47
CA THR A 99 -17.82 14.73 3.83
C THR A 99 -16.74 15.51 4.63
N PRO A 100 -17.06 16.14 5.78
CA PRO A 100 -16.04 16.73 6.65
C PRO A 100 -14.98 15.70 7.10
N VAL A 101 -15.38 14.45 7.29
CA VAL A 101 -14.46 13.35 7.61
C VAL A 101 -13.57 13.02 6.42
N GLY A 102 -14.14 12.97 5.21
CA GLY A 102 -13.37 12.78 3.97
C GLY A 102 -12.33 13.87 3.73
N ASN A 103 -12.66 15.13 4.06
CA ASN A 103 -11.72 16.24 4.00
C ASN A 103 -10.51 16.01 4.91
N ILE A 104 -10.72 15.64 6.17
CA ILE A 104 -9.63 15.34 7.11
C ILE A 104 -8.83 14.11 6.63
N MET A 105 -9.49 13.08 6.10
CA MET A 105 -8.82 11.89 5.57
C MET A 105 -7.93 12.22 4.37
N SER A 106 -8.33 13.18 3.52
CA SER A 106 -7.58 13.58 2.32
C SER A 106 -6.23 14.22 2.61
N GLU A 107 -6.03 14.74 3.83
CA GLU A 107 -4.77 15.32 4.28
C GLU A 107 -3.70 14.25 4.55
N PHE A 108 -4.09 12.99 4.75
CA PHE A 108 -3.19 11.90 5.05
C PHE A 108 -2.84 11.10 3.78
N PRO A 109 -1.54 10.92 3.43
CA PRO A 109 -1.10 10.07 2.32
C PRO A 109 -1.10 8.59 2.73
N LEU A 110 -2.23 8.10 3.25
CA LEU A 110 -2.43 6.74 3.74
C LEU A 110 -3.63 6.11 3.03
N ASP A 111 -3.75 4.79 3.11
CA ASP A 111 -4.97 4.12 2.70
C ASP A 111 -6.18 4.66 3.49
N PRO A 112 -7.35 4.85 2.86
CA PRO A 112 -8.52 5.46 3.49
C PRO A 112 -8.99 4.69 4.73
N GLN A 113 -8.79 3.38 4.78
CA GLN A 113 -9.09 2.55 5.95
C GLN A 113 -8.20 2.92 7.16
N LEU A 114 -6.90 3.15 6.93
CA LEU A 114 -5.96 3.56 7.97
C LEU A 114 -6.19 5.00 8.39
N ALA A 115 -6.48 5.88 7.43
CA ALA A 115 -6.84 7.27 7.71
C ALA A 115 -8.09 7.34 8.61
N LYS A 116 -9.15 6.57 8.31
CA LYS A 116 -10.34 6.50 9.16
C LYS A 116 -10.03 6.03 10.58
N MET A 117 -9.17 5.02 10.74
CA MET A 117 -8.73 4.55 12.05
C MET A 117 -8.02 5.66 12.85
N LEU A 118 -7.22 6.50 12.19
CA LEU A 118 -6.55 7.64 12.84
C LEU A 118 -7.53 8.73 13.21
N VAL A 119 -8.49 9.07 12.33
CA VAL A 119 -9.52 10.07 12.61
C VAL A 119 -10.41 9.66 13.79
N ALA A 120 -10.75 8.37 13.91
CA ALA A 120 -11.53 7.85 15.03
C ALA A 120 -10.72 7.67 16.33
N SER A 121 -9.38 7.68 16.27
CA SER A 121 -8.52 7.37 17.43
C SER A 121 -8.67 8.30 18.66
N PRO A 122 -8.96 9.62 18.52
CA PRO A 122 -9.16 10.50 19.66
C PRO A 122 -10.38 10.09 20.52
N GLU A 123 -11.45 9.60 19.89
CA GLU A 123 -12.68 9.17 20.58
C GLU A 123 -12.42 7.99 21.52
N PHE A 124 -11.55 7.06 21.10
CA PHE A 124 -11.22 5.85 21.86
C PHE A 124 -10.04 6.04 22.84
N ARG A 125 -9.48 7.25 22.98
CA ARG A 125 -8.29 7.55 23.81
C ARG A 125 -7.10 6.60 23.56
N CYS A 126 -6.98 6.06 22.35
CA CYS A 126 -5.98 5.04 21.99
C CYS A 126 -5.01 5.51 20.90
N CYS A 127 -4.65 6.80 20.91
CA CYS A 127 -3.85 7.43 19.86
C CYS A 127 -2.48 6.76 19.64
N CYS A 128 -1.77 6.40 20.71
CA CYS A 128 -0.43 5.80 20.59
C CYS A 128 -0.45 4.42 19.90
N GLY A 129 -1.45 3.58 20.20
CA GLY A 129 -1.57 2.24 19.63
C GLY A 129 -2.04 2.26 18.17
N CYS A 130 -2.93 3.18 17.81
CA CYS A 130 -3.40 3.33 16.43
C CYS A 130 -2.30 3.85 15.51
N VAL A 131 -1.53 4.85 15.95
CA VAL A 131 -0.40 5.39 15.18
C VAL A 131 0.70 4.34 15.00
N ALA A 132 1.05 3.59 16.04
CA ALA A 132 2.04 2.53 15.93
C ALA A 132 1.62 1.44 14.93
N ARG A 133 0.35 1.00 14.96
CA ARG A 133 -0.18 0.03 13.99
C ARG A 133 -0.20 0.57 12.57
N ALA A 134 -0.65 1.81 12.37
CA ALA A 134 -0.65 2.45 11.05
C ALA A 134 0.77 2.54 10.48
N CYS A 135 1.76 2.92 11.30
CA CYS A 135 3.17 2.98 10.91
C CYS A 135 3.73 1.62 10.46
N VAL A 136 3.46 0.56 11.23
CA VAL A 136 3.92 -0.80 10.90
C VAL A 136 3.28 -1.34 9.62
N LEU A 137 2.00 -1.04 9.39
CA LEU A 137 1.29 -1.46 8.18
C LEU A 137 1.78 -0.70 6.94
N GLN A 138 2.01 0.61 7.06
CA GLN A 138 2.47 1.44 5.94
C GLN A 138 3.91 1.12 5.50
N GLN A 139 4.79 0.79 6.45
CA GLN A 139 6.16 0.41 6.14
C GLN A 139 6.28 -1.01 5.56
N GLY A 140 5.16 -1.74 5.44
CA GLY A 140 5.13 -3.08 4.85
C GLY A 140 6.02 -4.03 5.62
N ALA A 141 5.61 -4.39 6.85
CA ALA A 141 6.18 -5.45 7.68
C ALA A 141 7.62 -5.85 7.29
N ALA A 142 8.58 -4.95 7.55
CA ALA A 142 9.99 -5.31 7.60
C ALA A 142 10.27 -6.15 8.87
N LEU A 143 9.40 -7.12 9.17
CA LEU A 143 9.70 -8.21 10.07
C LEU A 143 10.73 -9.05 9.33
N ARG A 144 11.99 -8.63 9.44
CA ARG A 144 13.12 -9.50 9.18
C ARG A 144 12.92 -10.67 10.12
N VAL A 145 12.34 -11.76 9.61
CA VAL A 145 12.54 -13.09 10.18
C VAL A 145 14.02 -13.33 10.01
N GLY A 146 14.82 -12.83 10.95
CA GLY A 146 16.22 -13.17 11.03
C GLY A 146 16.28 -14.68 11.09
N GLN A 147 17.05 -15.30 10.21
CA GLN A 147 17.52 -16.66 10.41
C GLN A 147 18.38 -16.65 11.68
N ALA A 148 17.74 -16.67 12.84
CA ALA A 148 18.40 -17.06 14.07
C ALA A 148 18.50 -18.60 14.06
N PRO A 149 19.63 -19.18 14.48
CA PRO A 149 19.74 -20.62 14.62
C PRO A 149 18.64 -21.09 15.57
N GLN A 150 17.89 -22.14 15.17
CA GLN A 150 16.73 -22.71 15.85
C GLN A 150 16.94 -23.15 17.32
N ALA A 151 18.12 -22.92 17.91
CA ALA A 151 18.52 -23.47 19.20
C ALA A 151 18.15 -22.62 20.44
N ARG A 152 17.78 -21.33 20.33
CA ARG A 152 17.55 -20.46 21.51
C ARG A 152 16.10 -20.17 21.90
N ALA A 153 15.11 -20.71 21.19
CA ALA A 153 13.70 -20.38 21.43
C ALA A 153 13.02 -21.12 22.60
N ARG A 154 13.74 -21.93 23.41
CA ARG A 154 13.14 -22.67 24.55
C ARG A 154 13.30 -22.00 25.91
N GLN A 155 14.07 -20.92 26.06
CA GLN A 155 14.28 -20.28 27.37
C GLN A 155 14.17 -18.76 27.28
N ALA A 156 12.93 -18.24 27.31
CA ALA A 156 12.64 -16.90 27.79
C ALA A 156 11.28 -16.93 28.50
N PRO A 157 11.15 -16.31 29.69
CA PRO A 157 10.00 -16.52 30.57
C PRO A 157 8.74 -15.88 29.99
N ARG A 158 7.64 -16.62 30.02
CA ARG A 158 6.28 -16.14 29.75
C ARG A 158 5.91 -15.06 30.77
N ARG A 159 6.29 -13.79 30.52
CA ARG A 159 5.73 -12.66 31.26
C ARG A 159 4.33 -12.37 30.72
N ALA A 160 3.37 -12.76 31.56
CA ALA A 160 1.93 -12.59 31.47
C ALA A 160 1.45 -11.37 30.66
N ILE A 161 0.80 -11.63 29.52
CA ILE A 161 -0.21 -10.74 28.95
C ILE A 161 -1.54 -11.22 29.53
N GLY A 162 -2.04 -10.52 30.54
CA GLY A 162 -3.38 -10.78 31.11
C GLY A 162 -4.47 -10.53 30.06
N PRO A 163 -5.58 -11.28 30.07
CA PRO A 163 -6.64 -11.14 29.08
C PRO A 163 -7.44 -9.86 29.34
N ARG A 164 -7.16 -8.78 28.59
CA ARG A 164 -8.14 -7.68 28.45
C ARG A 164 -9.23 -8.15 27.49
N ARG A 165 -10.32 -8.70 28.05
CA ARG A 165 -11.57 -8.94 27.33
C ARG A 165 -12.03 -7.63 26.69
N VAL A 166 -11.98 -7.55 25.37
CA VAL A 166 -12.72 -6.55 24.59
C VAL A 166 -14.18 -6.97 24.64
N ARG A 167 -14.99 -6.32 25.48
CA ARG A 167 -16.45 -6.44 25.40
C ARG A 167 -16.87 -5.72 24.13
N HIS A 168 -17.28 -6.47 23.11
CA HIS A 168 -18.17 -5.92 22.08
C HIS A 168 -19.44 -5.44 22.78
N VAL A 169 -19.67 -4.12 22.74
CA VAL A 169 -20.93 -3.51 23.17
C VAL A 169 -21.96 -3.83 22.09
N ARG A 170 -23.15 -4.23 22.56
CA ARG A 170 -24.36 -4.53 21.76
C ARG A 170 -24.84 -3.30 21.00
#